data_AF-Q16WK3-F1
#
_entry.id   AF-Q16WK3-F1
#
_cell.length_a   1.000
_cell.length_b   1.000
_cell.length_c   1.000
_cell.angle_alpha   90.00
_cell.angle_beta   90.00
_cell.angle_gamma   90.00
#
_symmetry.space_group_name_H-M   'P 1'
#
loop_
_entity.id
_entity.type
_entity.pdbx_description
1 polymer ?
#
loop_
_entity_poly.entity_id
_entity_poly.type
_entity_poly.pdbx_seq_one_letter_code
_entity_poly.pdbx_strand_id
1 'polypeptide(L)'
;MDFLKRCFVKRASTEDLADGLETAQEYTARWNSIRIIYYTMFLMSLGFSIILTGVWPYLDKLDPDAGKEFMGWIVSANPVGQMIFSPLVGWWSNRLGSIRLPLLVSLALFSIASGIYSTLELFTSHHKYWMMYSRFLIGVSSASIAVCRSYLSAATKVRERTGAVSMVSLAQTLGFIVGPALQGLVTPLGDRGVPLFKDKLYLNMYTATGWINVVMGIMNFCLFLPFFFKEKRIAAKEAMVQQGKDSEKETWKALKPDYVSAWSLIFAFFILVFNFVFLETLATPLTMDMFAWTKAEALYYMAWVMAVGAIVASATFLTIGPLCKKFAEHKVLLWGGFFLMVLGRAVYVPMSDSPPMLAIPLNSTALHHAEPYVYASNFTEVYSNLTRVEYDEMSTVPVMETVQDVEVLGCPITQEWCKTTKGMTISQFLIGYAFTAIGYPIGVTLITTIFSKILGPRPQGTWMGIMTGSGCLSRALGPVFLSTIYTKLGLYWTFGSTAVMMAATMLWLWLVRDRLIPPEYENPNSGQELQTVTSKKDPNAVDPSELEKLNGSIPQMMEQPEQLEKPS
;
A
#
# COMPACT_ATOMS: atom_id res chain seq x y z
N MET A 1 -30.46 -17.12 -0.59
CA MET A 1 -29.90 -16.59 0.68
C MET A 1 -28.78 -17.45 1.25
N ASP A 2 -28.90 -18.78 1.26
CA ASP A 2 -27.86 -19.68 1.85
C ASP A 2 -26.57 -19.82 1.03
N PHE A 3 -26.63 -19.66 -0.30
CA PHE A 3 -25.43 -19.61 -1.14
C PHE A 3 -24.56 -18.38 -0.83
N LEU A 4 -25.19 -17.20 -0.70
CA LEU A 4 -24.53 -15.97 -0.25
C LEU A 4 -23.97 -16.12 1.17
N LYS A 5 -24.71 -16.71 2.12
CA LYS A 5 -24.18 -17.01 3.46
C LYS A 5 -22.98 -17.97 3.42
N ARG A 6 -22.94 -18.95 2.50
CA ARG A 6 -21.79 -19.87 2.35
C ARG A 6 -20.56 -19.18 1.77
N CYS A 7 -20.71 -18.25 0.83
CA CYS A 7 -19.59 -17.49 0.27
C CYS A 7 -19.03 -16.45 1.27
N PHE A 8 -19.90 -15.83 2.06
CA PHE A 8 -19.50 -14.74 2.96
C PHE A 8 -19.07 -15.21 4.36
N VAL A 9 -19.25 -16.46 4.77
CA VAL A 9 -18.88 -16.93 6.12
C VAL A 9 -17.68 -17.88 6.04
N LYS A 10 -16.52 -17.44 6.54
CA LYS A 10 -15.34 -18.31 6.65
C LYS A 10 -15.62 -19.33 7.75
N ARG A 11 -15.90 -20.58 7.38
CA ARG A 11 -16.01 -21.69 8.33
C ARG A 11 -14.61 -22.21 8.67
N ALA A 12 -14.40 -22.53 9.94
CA ALA A 12 -13.14 -23.10 10.40
C ALA A 12 -12.94 -24.48 9.76
N SER A 13 -11.74 -24.74 9.24
CA SER A 13 -11.32 -26.12 8.91
C SER A 13 -10.96 -26.88 10.19
N THR A 14 -10.81 -28.20 10.09
CA THR A 14 -10.30 -29.04 11.19
C THR A 14 -8.89 -28.61 11.61
N GLU A 15 -8.03 -28.27 10.66
CA GLU A 15 -6.70 -27.70 10.93
C GLU A 15 -6.76 -26.37 11.68
N ASP A 16 -7.78 -25.54 11.40
CA ASP A 16 -7.89 -24.22 12.02
C ASP A 16 -8.23 -24.28 13.52
N LEU A 17 -8.85 -25.38 13.95
CA LEU A 17 -9.27 -25.65 15.33
C LEU A 17 -8.34 -26.64 16.05
N ALA A 18 -7.34 -27.19 15.36
CA ALA A 18 -6.45 -28.23 15.91
C ALA A 18 -5.62 -27.76 17.11
N ASP A 19 -5.36 -26.45 17.23
CA ASP A 19 -4.61 -25.85 18.33
C ASP A 19 -5.42 -25.66 19.63
N GLY A 20 -6.74 -25.92 19.60
CA GLY A 20 -7.61 -25.79 20.77
C GLY A 20 -7.77 -24.37 21.32
N LEU A 21 -7.30 -23.33 20.60
CA LEU A 21 -7.28 -21.95 21.10
C LEU A 21 -8.64 -21.25 21.09
N GLU A 22 -9.57 -21.71 20.25
CA GLU A 22 -10.90 -21.12 20.07
C GLU A 22 -11.92 -22.16 19.59
N THR A 23 -13.20 -21.96 19.90
CA THR A 23 -14.28 -22.81 19.35
C THR A 23 -14.68 -22.37 17.94
N ALA A 24 -15.42 -23.21 17.20
CA ALA A 24 -15.89 -22.87 15.85
C ALA A 24 -16.77 -21.59 15.80
N GLN A 25 -17.57 -21.34 16.84
CA GLN A 25 -18.37 -20.12 16.96
C GLN A 25 -17.48 -18.90 17.20
N GLU A 26 -16.44 -19.06 18.03
CA GLU A 26 -15.48 -18.01 18.33
C GLU A 26 -14.63 -17.62 17.12
N TYR A 27 -14.18 -18.61 16.34
CA TYR A 27 -13.48 -18.42 15.07
C TYR A 27 -14.34 -17.60 14.10
N THR A 28 -15.60 -17.97 13.94
CA THR A 28 -16.51 -17.28 13.02
C THR A 28 -16.73 -15.83 13.45
N ALA A 29 -16.95 -15.58 14.74
CA ALA A 29 -17.11 -14.23 15.28
C ALA A 29 -15.85 -13.37 15.10
N ARG A 30 -14.65 -13.95 15.33
CA ARG A 30 -13.36 -13.28 15.12
C ARG A 30 -13.17 -12.86 13.66
N TRP A 31 -13.44 -13.75 12.72
CA TRP A 31 -13.29 -13.44 11.28
C TRP A 31 -14.33 -12.44 10.77
N ASN A 32 -15.52 -12.40 11.37
CA ASN A 32 -16.49 -11.34 11.09
C ASN A 32 -15.94 -9.97 11.56
N SER A 33 -15.37 -9.90 12.77
CA SER A 33 -14.71 -8.68 13.26
C SER A 33 -13.53 -8.26 12.35
N ILE A 34 -12.72 -9.21 11.88
CA ILE A 34 -11.61 -8.93 10.93
C ILE A 34 -12.13 -8.34 9.61
N ARG A 35 -13.27 -8.82 9.09
CA ARG A 35 -13.86 -8.27 7.85
C ARG A 35 -14.40 -6.86 8.03
N ILE A 36 -14.95 -6.52 9.21
CA ILE A 36 -15.34 -5.14 9.54
C ILE A 36 -14.11 -4.23 9.49
N ILE A 37 -12.95 -4.72 9.93
CA ILE A 37 -11.67 -4.00 9.84
C ILE A 37 -11.24 -3.83 8.37
N TYR A 38 -11.42 -4.84 7.52
CA TYR A 38 -11.15 -4.71 6.08
C TYR A 38 -12.01 -3.61 5.46
N TYR A 39 -13.31 -3.60 5.78
CA TYR A 39 -14.22 -2.55 5.32
C TYR A 39 -13.83 -1.16 5.84
N THR A 40 -13.39 -1.06 7.09
CA THR A 40 -12.88 0.20 7.66
C THR A 40 -11.66 0.71 6.92
N MET A 41 -10.71 -0.17 6.62
CA MET A 41 -9.49 0.17 5.89
C MET A 41 -9.80 0.60 4.46
N PHE A 42 -10.75 -0.07 3.79
CA PHE A 42 -11.29 0.35 2.50
C PHE A 42 -11.93 1.74 2.58
N LEU A 43 -12.81 1.98 3.56
CA LEU A 43 -13.54 3.23 3.72
C LEU A 43 -12.60 4.42 3.98
N MET A 44 -11.59 4.27 4.84
CA MET A 44 -10.64 5.36 5.11
C MET A 44 -9.84 5.73 3.84
N SER A 45 -9.45 4.73 3.04
CA SER A 45 -8.76 4.96 1.76
C SER A 45 -9.68 5.57 0.70
N LEU A 46 -10.92 5.07 0.58
CA LEU A 46 -11.94 5.62 -0.32
C LEU A 46 -12.26 7.07 0.02
N GLY A 47 -12.47 7.35 1.31
CA GLY A 47 -12.85 8.68 1.77
C GLY A 47 -11.81 9.75 1.48
N PHE A 48 -10.52 9.40 1.57
CA PHE A 48 -9.44 10.25 1.11
C PHE A 48 -9.46 10.41 -0.42
N SER A 49 -9.58 9.30 -1.16
CA SER A 49 -9.36 9.27 -2.60
C SER A 49 -10.48 9.92 -3.42
N ILE A 50 -11.75 9.69 -3.07
CA ILE A 50 -12.90 10.30 -3.76
C ILE A 50 -12.80 11.83 -3.73
N ILE A 51 -12.49 12.36 -2.56
CA ILE A 51 -12.34 13.78 -2.28
C ILE A 51 -11.16 14.40 -3.05
N LEU A 52 -10.04 13.67 -3.17
CA LEU A 52 -8.81 14.17 -3.78
C LEU A 52 -9.00 14.52 -5.26
N THR A 53 -9.90 13.83 -5.95
CA THR A 53 -10.11 14.02 -7.38
C THR A 53 -10.94 15.27 -7.73
N GLY A 54 -11.86 15.68 -6.86
CA GLY A 54 -12.74 16.84 -7.09
C GLY A 54 -12.35 18.11 -6.35
N VAL A 55 -11.32 18.07 -5.50
CA VAL A 55 -11.02 19.18 -4.58
C VAL A 55 -10.51 20.46 -5.26
N TRP A 56 -9.74 20.36 -6.35
CA TRP A 56 -9.26 21.56 -7.06
C TRP A 56 -10.40 22.33 -7.74
N PRO A 57 -11.23 21.70 -8.62
CA PRO A 57 -12.38 22.39 -9.21
C PRO A 57 -13.37 22.91 -8.15
N TYR A 58 -13.53 22.20 -7.03
CA TYR A 58 -14.40 22.68 -5.96
C TYR A 58 -13.85 23.90 -5.23
N LEU A 59 -12.53 23.96 -5.00
CA LEU A 59 -11.88 25.12 -4.41
C LEU A 59 -11.98 26.32 -5.34
N ASP A 60 -11.71 26.13 -6.64
CA ASP A 60 -11.78 27.17 -7.66
C ASP A 60 -13.21 27.75 -7.77
N LYS A 61 -14.24 26.91 -7.65
CA LYS A 61 -15.65 27.35 -7.56
C LYS A 61 -15.93 28.22 -6.32
N LEU A 62 -15.35 27.88 -5.17
CA LEU A 62 -15.66 28.53 -3.87
C LEU A 62 -14.80 29.77 -3.57
N ASP A 63 -13.56 29.78 -4.04
CA ASP A 63 -12.54 30.81 -3.77
C ASP A 63 -11.51 30.82 -4.92
N PRO A 64 -11.83 31.48 -6.06
CA PRO A 64 -10.93 31.56 -7.23
C PRO A 64 -9.55 32.17 -6.90
N ASP A 65 -9.48 33.03 -5.86
CA ASP A 65 -8.26 33.72 -5.44
C ASP A 65 -7.35 32.87 -4.53
N ALA A 66 -7.75 31.63 -4.21
CA ALA A 66 -6.95 30.76 -3.34
C ALA A 66 -5.58 30.38 -3.96
N GLY A 67 -5.52 30.22 -5.28
CA GLY A 67 -4.32 29.84 -6.02
C GLY A 67 -3.86 28.39 -5.82
N LYS A 68 -2.97 27.92 -6.72
CA LYS A 68 -2.45 26.54 -6.72
C LYS A 68 -1.55 26.20 -5.53
N GLU A 69 -0.87 27.21 -4.96
CA GLU A 69 -0.02 27.00 -3.77
C GLU A 69 -0.85 26.62 -2.54
N PHE A 70 -1.99 27.30 -2.33
CA PHE A 70 -2.89 27.01 -1.21
C PHE A 70 -3.56 25.64 -1.35
N MET A 71 -3.83 25.22 -2.59
CA MET A 71 -4.28 23.86 -2.88
C MET A 71 -3.29 22.80 -2.38
N GLY A 72 -1.98 23.03 -2.51
CA GLY A 72 -0.95 22.15 -1.95
C GLY A 72 -1.07 21.99 -0.42
N TRP A 73 -1.38 23.08 0.30
CA TRP A 73 -1.65 23.03 1.74
C TRP A 73 -2.95 22.25 2.07
N ILE A 74 -4.02 22.42 1.28
CA ILE A 74 -5.28 21.68 1.46
C ILE A 74 -5.06 20.17 1.25
N VAL A 75 -4.33 19.78 0.20
CA VAL A 75 -4.05 18.37 -0.11
C VAL A 75 -3.15 17.74 0.97
N SER A 76 -2.15 18.47 1.45
CA SER A 76 -1.22 17.98 2.49
C SER A 76 -1.80 18.00 3.90
N ALA A 77 -2.85 18.77 4.17
CA ALA A 77 -3.50 18.82 5.49
C ALA A 77 -3.97 17.45 5.98
N ASN A 78 -4.46 16.59 5.08
CA ASN A 78 -4.91 15.25 5.43
C ASN A 78 -3.74 14.34 5.91
N PRO A 79 -2.68 14.10 5.11
CA PRO A 79 -1.55 13.29 5.58
C PRO A 79 -0.86 13.91 6.81
N VAL A 80 -0.83 15.24 6.96
CA VAL A 80 -0.29 15.90 8.17
C VAL A 80 -1.11 15.53 9.41
N GLY A 81 -2.45 15.63 9.34
CA GLY A 81 -3.33 15.21 10.44
C GLY A 81 -3.14 13.74 10.79
N GLN A 82 -3.06 12.87 9.78
CA GLN A 82 -2.83 11.44 9.99
C GLN A 82 -1.45 11.16 10.61
N MET A 83 -0.40 11.87 10.18
CA MET A 83 0.96 11.70 10.67
C MET A 83 1.07 11.99 12.17
N ILE A 84 0.49 13.11 12.62
CA ILE A 84 0.56 13.54 14.02
C ILE A 84 -0.28 12.63 14.91
N PHE A 85 -1.49 12.27 14.47
CA PHE A 85 -2.45 11.57 15.32
C PHE A 85 -2.34 10.04 15.27
N SER A 86 -1.67 9.44 14.27
CA SER A 86 -1.51 7.97 14.21
C SER A 86 -0.82 7.38 15.45
N PRO A 87 0.32 7.91 15.95
CA PRO A 87 0.92 7.44 17.19
C PRO A 87 0.04 7.72 18.42
N LEU A 88 -0.66 8.85 18.46
CA LEU A 88 -1.50 9.28 19.59
C LEU A 88 -2.72 8.39 19.76
N VAL A 89 -3.46 8.14 18.68
CA VAL A 89 -4.64 7.25 18.68
C VAL A 89 -4.21 5.80 18.92
N GLY A 90 -3.06 5.39 18.37
CA GLY A 90 -2.45 4.09 18.67
C GLY A 90 -2.10 3.92 20.15
N TRP A 91 -1.50 4.93 20.77
CA TRP A 91 -1.24 4.95 22.22
C TRP A 91 -2.52 4.94 23.04
N TRP A 92 -3.54 5.70 22.64
CA TRP A 92 -4.83 5.74 23.32
C TRP A 92 -5.49 4.36 23.34
N SER A 93 -5.49 3.65 22.21
CA SER A 93 -5.98 2.28 22.12
C SER A 93 -5.20 1.30 23.00
N ASN A 94 -3.87 1.41 23.00
CA ASN A 94 -3.01 0.61 23.88
C ASN A 94 -3.33 0.83 25.36
N ARG A 95 -3.52 2.09 25.77
CA ARG A 95 -3.83 2.46 27.16
C ARG A 95 -5.21 1.99 27.59
N LEU A 96 -6.21 2.10 26.72
CA LEU A 96 -7.56 1.61 27.00
C LEU A 96 -7.65 0.08 27.03
N GLY A 97 -6.70 -0.60 26.38
CA GLY A 97 -6.78 -2.05 26.21
C GLY A 97 -7.96 -2.49 25.35
N SER A 98 -8.62 -1.57 24.63
CA SER A 98 -9.68 -1.86 23.64
C SER A 98 -9.52 -0.94 22.44
N ILE A 99 -9.90 -1.45 21.27
CA ILE A 99 -9.83 -0.70 20.00
C ILE A 99 -11.17 -0.06 19.62
N ARG A 100 -12.29 -0.51 20.22
CA ARG A 100 -13.63 -0.11 19.80
C ARG A 100 -13.89 1.37 20.00
N LEU A 101 -13.61 1.90 21.19
CA LEU A 101 -13.87 3.31 21.51
C LEU A 101 -13.02 4.27 20.63
N PRO A 102 -11.70 4.08 20.49
CA PRO A 102 -10.89 4.88 19.55
C PRO A 102 -11.41 4.85 18.11
N LEU A 103 -11.85 3.69 17.61
CA LEU A 103 -12.41 3.57 16.26
C LEU A 103 -13.76 4.27 16.13
N LEU A 104 -14.68 4.11 17.07
CA LEU A 104 -15.98 4.80 17.05
C LEU A 104 -15.81 6.33 17.05
N VAL A 105 -14.92 6.86 17.89
CA VAL A 105 -14.63 8.30 17.93
C VAL A 105 -14.02 8.77 16.62
N SER A 106 -13.10 8.01 16.05
CA SER A 106 -12.49 8.32 14.75
C SER A 106 -13.53 8.30 13.62
N LEU A 107 -14.45 7.33 13.60
CA LEU A 107 -15.49 7.22 12.57
C LEU A 107 -16.57 8.32 12.69
N ALA A 108 -16.90 8.71 13.92
CA ALA A 108 -17.76 9.87 14.15
C ALA A 108 -17.09 11.15 13.62
N LEU A 109 -15.80 11.34 13.93
CA LEU A 109 -15.02 12.46 13.40
C LEU A 109 -14.93 12.44 11.86
N PHE A 110 -14.72 11.28 11.25
CA PHE A 110 -14.70 11.10 9.79
C PHE A 110 -16.02 11.56 9.16
N SER A 111 -17.15 11.18 9.75
CA SER A 111 -18.49 11.54 9.26
C SER A 111 -18.75 13.04 9.44
N ILE A 112 -18.43 13.60 10.61
CA ILE A 112 -18.56 15.05 10.86
C ILE A 112 -17.68 15.86 9.90
N ALA A 113 -16.42 15.47 9.72
CA ALA A 113 -15.48 16.17 8.84
C ALA A 113 -15.90 16.10 7.36
N SER A 114 -16.43 14.95 6.93
CA SER A 114 -16.99 14.79 5.58
C SER A 114 -18.28 15.61 5.39
N GLY A 115 -19.09 15.73 6.45
CA GLY A 115 -20.24 16.64 6.48
C GLY A 115 -19.81 18.10 6.32
N ILE A 116 -18.84 18.55 7.12
CA ILE A 116 -18.28 19.92 7.03
C ILE A 116 -17.81 20.22 5.60
N TYR A 117 -17.10 19.28 4.96
CA TYR A 117 -16.68 19.43 3.57
C TYR A 117 -17.85 19.58 2.59
N SER A 118 -18.91 18.78 2.79
CA SER A 118 -20.10 18.81 1.93
C SER A 118 -20.96 20.06 2.12
N THR A 119 -20.80 20.73 3.26
CA THR A 119 -21.52 21.95 3.62
C THR A 119 -20.68 23.21 3.43
N LEU A 120 -19.56 23.15 2.70
CA LEU A 120 -18.67 24.31 2.56
C LEU A 120 -19.37 25.52 1.92
N GLU A 121 -20.34 25.28 1.04
CA GLU A 121 -21.18 26.31 0.41
C GLU A 121 -22.07 27.10 1.39
N LEU A 122 -22.27 26.60 2.62
CA LEU A 122 -23.05 27.30 3.66
C LEU A 122 -22.23 28.36 4.40
N PHE A 123 -20.90 28.29 4.36
CA PHE A 123 -20.06 29.30 5.00
C PHE A 123 -20.05 30.56 4.14
N THR A 124 -20.08 31.74 4.75
CA THR A 124 -20.15 33.01 4.02
C THR A 124 -18.77 33.59 3.68
N SER A 125 -17.70 33.08 4.31
CA SER A 125 -16.34 33.60 4.16
C SER A 125 -15.29 32.54 4.48
N HIS A 126 -14.07 32.70 3.96
CA HIS A 126 -12.91 31.86 4.27
C HIS A 126 -13.03 30.38 3.84
N HIS A 127 -13.67 30.10 2.69
CA HIS A 127 -13.90 28.73 2.19
C HIS A 127 -12.64 27.87 2.13
N LYS A 128 -11.51 28.44 1.66
CA LYS A 128 -10.24 27.72 1.56
C LYS A 128 -9.74 27.19 2.91
N TYR A 129 -9.91 27.96 3.99
CA TYR A 129 -9.50 27.55 5.33
C TYR A 129 -10.44 26.49 5.94
N TRP A 130 -11.75 26.62 5.71
CA TRP A 130 -12.70 25.60 6.13
C TRP A 130 -12.50 24.28 5.38
N MET A 131 -12.16 24.35 4.10
CA MET A 131 -11.78 23.18 3.32
C MET A 131 -10.53 22.52 3.90
N MET A 132 -9.47 23.29 4.14
CA MET A 132 -8.25 22.80 4.78
C MET A 132 -8.52 22.16 6.16
N TYR A 133 -9.38 22.79 6.97
CA TYR A 133 -9.78 22.28 8.27
C TYR A 133 -10.52 20.94 8.15
N SER A 134 -11.48 20.83 7.24
CA SER A 134 -12.19 19.56 6.98
C SER A 134 -11.22 18.45 6.53
N ARG A 135 -10.26 18.76 5.65
CA ARG A 135 -9.22 17.83 5.20
C ARG A 135 -8.34 17.35 6.35
N PHE A 136 -7.93 18.27 7.22
CA PHE A 136 -7.14 17.96 8.40
C PHE A 136 -7.89 17.01 9.34
N LEU A 137 -9.16 17.29 9.64
CA LEU A 137 -9.98 16.42 10.49
C LEU A 137 -10.20 15.02 9.89
N ILE A 138 -10.38 14.91 8.56
CA ILE A 138 -10.40 13.61 7.88
C ILE A 138 -9.05 12.90 8.10
N GLY A 139 -7.93 13.61 7.99
CA GLY A 139 -6.60 13.09 8.32
C GLY A 139 -6.49 12.55 9.74
N VAL A 140 -6.97 13.31 10.74
CA VAL A 140 -7.04 12.89 12.15
C VAL A 140 -7.87 11.62 12.29
N SER A 141 -9.02 11.53 11.61
CA SER A 141 -9.85 10.31 11.65
C SER A 141 -9.17 9.10 11.01
N SER A 142 -8.35 9.30 9.97
CA SER A 142 -7.56 8.26 9.30
C SER A 142 -6.43 7.70 10.19
N ALA A 143 -6.12 8.32 11.33
CA ALA A 143 -5.23 7.73 12.35
C ALA A 143 -5.75 6.37 12.87
N SER A 144 -7.06 6.11 12.73
CA SER A 144 -7.70 4.81 12.97
C SER A 144 -7.07 3.63 12.21
N ILE A 145 -6.40 3.90 11.08
CA ILE A 145 -5.64 2.89 10.31
C ILE A 145 -4.59 2.19 11.20
N ALA A 146 -3.90 2.94 12.07
CA ALA A 146 -2.91 2.38 12.98
C ALA A 146 -3.54 1.40 13.98
N VAL A 147 -4.72 1.75 14.50
CA VAL A 147 -5.50 0.91 15.42
C VAL A 147 -5.99 -0.35 14.71
N CYS A 148 -6.47 -0.22 13.47
CA CYS A 148 -6.90 -1.34 12.64
C CYS A 148 -5.77 -2.35 12.41
N ARG A 149 -4.57 -1.88 12.05
CA ARG A 149 -3.38 -2.72 11.87
C ARG A 149 -2.96 -3.42 13.16
N SER A 150 -2.97 -2.70 14.29
CA SER A 150 -2.68 -3.27 15.59
C SER A 150 -3.68 -4.34 16.00
N TYR A 151 -4.97 -4.11 15.79
CA TYR A 151 -6.00 -5.09 16.09
C TYR A 151 -5.89 -6.32 15.19
N LEU A 152 -5.64 -6.14 13.89
CA LEU A 152 -5.45 -7.24 12.96
C LEU A 152 -4.33 -8.17 13.42
N SER A 153 -3.20 -7.60 13.83
CA SER A 153 -2.08 -8.36 14.40
C SER A 153 -2.47 -9.13 15.66
N ALA A 154 -3.25 -8.52 16.55
CA ALA A 154 -3.73 -9.16 17.78
C ALA A 154 -4.83 -10.22 17.53
N ALA A 155 -5.65 -10.06 16.49
CA ALA A 155 -6.79 -10.90 16.16
C ALA A 155 -6.45 -12.06 15.19
N THR A 156 -5.21 -12.15 14.71
CA THR A 156 -4.77 -13.19 13.79
C THR A 156 -3.66 -14.05 14.40
N LYS A 157 -3.73 -15.36 14.12
CA LYS A 157 -2.65 -16.30 14.46
C LYS A 157 -1.39 -15.97 13.65
N VAL A 158 -0.20 -16.33 14.11
CA VAL A 158 1.06 -16.03 13.40
C VAL A 158 1.03 -16.55 11.94
N ARG A 159 0.45 -17.74 11.72
CA ARG A 159 0.26 -18.36 10.39
C ARG A 159 -0.77 -17.67 9.51
N GLU A 160 -1.77 -17.02 10.09
CA GLU A 160 -2.85 -16.33 9.38
C GLU A 160 -2.47 -14.88 9.00
N ARG A 161 -1.49 -14.31 9.73
CA ARG A 161 -1.20 -12.87 9.75
C ARG A 161 -0.90 -12.30 8.38
N THR A 162 -0.05 -12.96 7.61
CA THR A 162 0.41 -12.50 6.29
C THR A 162 -0.73 -12.40 5.30
N GLY A 163 -1.58 -13.43 5.24
CA GLY A 163 -2.78 -13.40 4.39
C GLY A 163 -3.75 -12.31 4.84
N ALA A 164 -3.94 -12.14 6.14
CA ALA A 164 -4.85 -11.13 6.67
C ALA A 164 -4.37 -9.69 6.43
N VAL A 165 -3.06 -9.42 6.61
CA VAL A 165 -2.43 -8.13 6.29
C VAL A 165 -2.51 -7.85 4.79
N SER A 166 -2.31 -8.86 3.94
CA SER A 166 -2.45 -8.71 2.49
C SER A 166 -3.88 -8.31 2.08
N MET A 167 -4.90 -8.93 2.68
CA MET A 167 -6.30 -8.57 2.43
C MET A 167 -6.64 -7.16 2.93
N VAL A 168 -6.05 -6.71 4.04
CA VAL A 168 -6.16 -5.31 4.48
C VAL A 168 -5.56 -4.36 3.46
N SER A 169 -4.35 -4.63 2.99
CA SER A 169 -3.69 -3.81 1.96
C SER A 169 -4.50 -3.77 0.67
N LEU A 170 -5.03 -4.91 0.22
CA LEU A 170 -5.94 -4.99 -0.92
C LEU A 170 -7.18 -4.11 -0.72
N ALA A 171 -7.82 -4.18 0.45
CA ALA A 171 -8.98 -3.35 0.76
C ALA A 171 -8.65 -1.85 0.68
N GLN A 172 -7.49 -1.43 1.18
CA GLN A 172 -7.02 -0.04 1.03
C GLN A 172 -6.83 0.35 -0.44
N THR A 173 -6.15 -0.50 -1.22
CA THR A 173 -5.92 -0.27 -2.66
C THR A 173 -7.24 -0.17 -3.42
N LEU A 174 -8.21 -1.05 -3.15
CA LEU A 174 -9.55 -0.96 -3.72
C LEU A 174 -10.24 0.34 -3.34
N GLY A 175 -10.06 0.85 -2.12
CA GLY A 175 -10.59 2.15 -1.72
C GLY A 175 -10.03 3.29 -2.57
N PHE A 176 -8.72 3.28 -2.84
CA PHE A 176 -8.07 4.26 -3.73
C PHE A 176 -8.53 4.15 -5.19
N ILE A 177 -8.88 2.96 -5.66
CA ILE A 177 -9.36 2.74 -7.04
C ILE A 177 -10.83 3.16 -7.19
N VAL A 178 -11.65 2.80 -6.21
CA VAL A 178 -13.10 3.05 -6.22
C VAL A 178 -13.40 4.53 -5.98
N GLY A 179 -12.57 5.25 -5.23
CA GLY A 179 -12.75 6.68 -4.95
C GLY A 179 -12.98 7.54 -6.21
N PRO A 180 -12.03 7.61 -7.15
CA PRO A 180 -12.17 8.36 -8.41
C PRO A 180 -13.34 7.87 -9.25
N ALA A 181 -13.61 6.56 -9.27
CA ALA A 181 -14.74 6.00 -9.99
C ALA A 181 -16.08 6.51 -9.42
N LEU A 182 -16.23 6.57 -8.09
CA LEU A 182 -17.40 7.14 -7.44
C LEU A 182 -17.54 8.65 -7.68
N GLN A 183 -16.43 9.40 -7.71
CA GLN A 183 -16.44 10.82 -8.14
C GLN A 183 -16.97 10.96 -9.58
N GLY A 184 -16.49 10.11 -10.49
CA GLY A 184 -16.95 10.09 -11.88
C GLY A 184 -18.45 9.80 -11.98
N LEU A 185 -18.98 8.87 -11.17
CA LEU A 185 -20.41 8.53 -11.15
C LEU A 185 -21.31 9.68 -10.69
N VAL A 186 -20.81 10.61 -9.86
CA VAL A 186 -21.59 11.78 -9.41
C VAL A 186 -21.37 13.01 -10.30
N THR A 187 -20.46 12.96 -11.27
CA THR A 187 -20.18 14.05 -12.22
C THR A 187 -21.42 14.48 -13.04
N PRO A 188 -22.34 13.58 -13.45
CA PRO A 188 -23.58 13.97 -14.14
C PRO A 188 -24.52 14.88 -13.34
N LEU A 189 -24.33 15.05 -12.02
CA LEU A 189 -25.08 16.03 -11.21
C LEU A 189 -24.76 17.48 -11.59
N GLY A 190 -23.62 17.72 -12.26
CA GLY A 190 -23.18 19.06 -12.64
C GLY A 190 -22.75 19.93 -11.45
N ASP A 191 -22.29 21.14 -11.75
CA ASP A 191 -21.82 22.11 -10.73
C ASP A 191 -22.96 22.75 -9.94
N ARG A 192 -24.12 22.94 -10.58
CA ARG A 192 -25.33 23.53 -9.98
C ARG A 192 -26.03 22.55 -9.05
N GLY A 193 -26.03 21.25 -9.41
CA GLY A 193 -26.63 20.21 -8.59
C GLY A 193 -28.13 20.36 -8.38
N VAL A 194 -28.65 19.63 -7.38
CA VAL A 194 -30.05 19.64 -6.97
C VAL A 194 -30.17 20.32 -5.58
N PRO A 195 -31.11 21.26 -5.36
CA PRO A 195 -31.30 21.87 -4.04
C PRO A 195 -31.86 20.83 -3.06
N LEU A 196 -31.18 20.67 -1.92
CA LEU A 196 -31.49 19.66 -0.91
C LEU A 196 -32.23 20.27 0.29
N PHE A 197 -31.90 21.51 0.68
CA PHE A 197 -32.58 22.21 1.78
C PHE A 197 -32.66 23.73 1.56
N LYS A 198 -33.90 24.26 1.48
CA LYS A 198 -34.26 25.69 1.44
C LYS A 198 -33.35 26.55 0.53
N ASP A 199 -32.99 26.06 -0.66
CA ASP A 199 -32.10 26.73 -1.63
C ASP A 199 -30.73 27.17 -1.09
N LYS A 200 -30.30 26.65 0.08
CA LYS A 200 -29.02 26.96 0.72
C LYS A 200 -28.01 25.81 0.59
N LEU A 201 -28.47 24.57 0.54
CA LEU A 201 -27.62 23.39 0.37
C LEU A 201 -27.89 22.75 -1.00
N TYR A 202 -26.86 22.65 -1.84
CA TYR A 202 -26.93 21.99 -3.14
C TYR A 202 -26.18 20.66 -3.12
N LEU A 203 -26.82 19.63 -3.66
CA LEU A 203 -26.19 18.34 -3.96
C LEU A 203 -25.66 18.39 -5.39
N ASN A 204 -24.39 18.77 -5.52
CA ASN A 204 -23.66 18.82 -6.78
C ASN A 204 -22.57 17.75 -6.80
N MET A 205 -21.82 17.67 -7.91
CA MET A 205 -20.77 16.67 -8.07
C MET A 205 -19.67 16.71 -6.99
N TYR A 206 -19.45 17.85 -6.32
CA TYR A 206 -18.45 18.00 -5.27
C TYR A 206 -19.01 17.65 -3.90
N THR A 207 -20.17 18.19 -3.54
CA THR A 207 -20.80 17.97 -2.23
C THR A 207 -21.33 16.55 -2.06
N ALA A 208 -21.78 15.91 -3.15
CA ALA A 208 -22.22 14.51 -3.13
C ALA A 208 -21.15 13.55 -2.61
N THR A 209 -19.86 13.83 -2.87
CA THR A 209 -18.77 12.93 -2.46
C THR A 209 -18.56 12.89 -0.96
N GLY A 210 -18.68 14.03 -0.29
CA GLY A 210 -18.62 14.08 1.16
C GLY A 210 -19.86 13.45 1.78
N TRP A 211 -21.05 13.60 1.19
CA TRP A 211 -22.26 12.90 1.66
C TRP A 211 -22.17 11.37 1.50
N ILE A 212 -21.56 10.87 0.42
CA ILE A 212 -21.26 9.43 0.26
C ILE A 212 -20.37 8.96 1.43
N ASN A 213 -19.32 9.72 1.76
CA ASN A 213 -18.46 9.41 2.91
C ASN A 213 -19.22 9.43 4.23
N VAL A 214 -20.14 10.39 4.45
CA VAL A 214 -20.98 10.45 5.65
C VAL A 214 -21.82 9.18 5.78
N VAL A 215 -22.53 8.77 4.72
CA VAL A 215 -23.39 7.57 4.73
C VAL A 215 -22.57 6.31 5.00
N MET A 216 -21.45 6.14 4.29
CA MET A 216 -20.57 4.99 4.49
C MET A 216 -19.89 5.00 5.87
N GLY A 217 -19.57 6.18 6.40
CA GLY A 217 -19.03 6.42 7.74
C GLY A 217 -20.00 6.03 8.85
N ILE A 218 -21.26 6.45 8.74
CA ILE A 218 -22.33 6.06 9.67
C ILE A 218 -22.56 4.55 9.59
N MET A 219 -22.60 3.97 8.39
CA MET A 219 -22.71 2.51 8.24
C MET A 219 -21.56 1.78 8.94
N ASN A 220 -20.31 2.25 8.77
CA ASN A 220 -19.17 1.65 9.45
C ASN A 220 -19.26 1.82 10.98
N PHE A 221 -19.69 2.99 11.46
CA PHE A 221 -19.92 3.23 12.88
C PHE A 221 -20.92 2.22 13.47
N CYS A 222 -22.02 1.95 12.75
CA CYS A 222 -23.00 0.94 13.14
C CYS A 222 -22.40 -0.48 13.20
N LEU A 223 -21.47 -0.82 12.31
CA LEU A 223 -20.79 -2.12 12.32
C LEU A 223 -19.89 -2.31 13.56
N PHE A 224 -19.40 -1.23 14.18
CA PHE A 224 -18.60 -1.31 15.42
C PHE A 224 -19.44 -1.38 16.72
N LEU A 225 -20.76 -1.28 16.61
CA LEU A 225 -21.66 -1.49 17.74
C LEU A 225 -21.49 -2.91 18.32
N PRO A 226 -21.73 -3.08 19.64
CA PRO A 226 -21.42 -4.33 20.36
C PRO A 226 -22.11 -5.58 19.82
N PHE A 227 -23.19 -5.41 19.04
CA PHE A 227 -23.90 -6.50 18.40
C PHE A 227 -23.09 -7.15 17.26
N PHE A 228 -22.46 -6.35 16.41
CA PHE A 228 -21.78 -6.82 15.20
C PHE A 228 -20.29 -7.08 15.41
N PHE A 229 -19.61 -6.18 16.14
CA PHE A 229 -18.18 -6.28 16.37
C PHE A 229 -17.88 -6.91 17.72
N LYS A 230 -17.12 -8.00 17.76
CA LYS A 230 -16.63 -8.62 19.00
C LYS A 230 -15.12 -8.63 19.01
N GLU A 231 -14.52 -7.92 19.97
CA GLU A 231 -13.07 -7.85 20.11
C GLU A 231 -12.54 -9.18 20.64
N LYS A 232 -11.61 -9.80 19.90
CA LYS A 232 -10.92 -11.04 20.27
C LYS A 232 -9.45 -10.92 19.94
N ARG A 233 -8.60 -11.23 20.92
CA ARG A 233 -7.13 -11.20 20.80
C ARG A 233 -6.59 -12.62 20.90
N ILE A 234 -6.37 -13.25 19.75
CA ILE A 234 -5.90 -14.63 19.68
C ILE A 234 -4.37 -14.72 19.80
N ALA A 235 -3.65 -13.69 19.34
CA ALA A 235 -2.19 -13.71 19.34
C ALA A 235 -1.57 -13.75 20.75
N ALA A 236 -2.23 -13.12 21.73
CA ALA A 236 -1.80 -13.19 23.12
C ALA A 236 -1.98 -14.60 23.69
N LYS A 237 -3.13 -15.25 23.42
CA LYS A 237 -3.41 -16.64 23.83
C LYS A 237 -2.45 -17.63 23.18
N GLU A 238 -2.21 -17.50 21.87
CA GLU A 238 -1.26 -18.34 21.12
C GLU A 238 0.14 -18.25 21.73
N ALA A 239 0.62 -17.04 22.02
CA ALA A 239 1.93 -16.83 22.64
C ALA A 239 2.01 -17.35 24.08
N MET A 240 0.92 -17.31 24.85
CA MET A 240 0.86 -17.87 26.21
C MET A 240 0.99 -19.39 26.21
N VAL A 241 0.21 -20.07 25.35
CA VAL A 241 0.25 -21.54 25.20
C VAL A 241 1.61 -22.01 24.72
N GLN A 242 2.18 -21.34 23.72
CA GLN A 242 3.50 -21.71 23.19
C GLN A 242 4.64 -21.48 24.18
N GLN A 243 4.50 -20.57 25.16
CA GLN A 243 5.52 -20.33 26.19
C GLN A 243 5.25 -21.02 27.53
N GLY A 244 4.14 -21.75 27.66
CA GLY A 244 3.71 -22.35 28.93
C GLY A 244 3.52 -21.33 30.06
N LYS A 245 3.08 -20.10 29.73
CA LYS A 245 2.90 -19.00 30.70
C LYS A 245 1.43 -18.67 30.93
N ASP A 246 1.07 -18.49 32.19
CA ASP A 246 -0.31 -18.20 32.61
C ASP A 246 -0.70 -16.73 32.49
N SER A 247 0.26 -15.83 32.23
CA SER A 247 0.01 -14.39 32.14
C SER A 247 0.47 -13.76 30.82
N GLU A 248 -0.45 -13.04 30.17
CA GLU A 248 -0.13 -12.15 29.04
C GLU A 248 1.01 -11.21 29.38
N LYS A 249 1.07 -10.74 30.65
CA LYS A 249 2.05 -9.75 31.10
C LYS A 249 3.48 -10.28 31.25
N GLU A 250 3.66 -11.58 31.42
CA GLU A 250 4.97 -12.21 31.55
C GLU A 250 5.48 -12.71 30.19
N THR A 251 4.56 -13.14 29.33
CA THR A 251 4.81 -13.59 27.96
C THR A 251 5.49 -12.51 27.13
N TRP A 252 4.92 -11.29 27.10
CA TRP A 252 5.56 -10.20 26.37
C TRP A 252 6.82 -9.63 27.03
N LYS A 253 6.93 -9.58 28.37
CA LYS A 253 8.15 -9.05 29.04
C LYS A 253 9.38 -9.88 28.72
N ALA A 254 9.21 -11.19 28.56
CA ALA A 254 10.29 -12.08 28.14
C ALA A 254 10.73 -11.86 26.68
N LEU A 255 9.80 -11.50 25.80
CA LEU A 255 10.09 -11.27 24.37
C LEU A 255 10.44 -9.80 24.12
N LYS A 256 11.69 -9.39 24.36
CA LYS A 256 12.15 -8.03 23.98
C LYS A 256 12.20 -7.92 22.45
N PRO A 257 11.44 -7.00 21.82
CA PRO A 257 11.47 -6.83 20.38
C PRO A 257 12.86 -6.32 19.98
N ASP A 258 13.35 -6.81 18.86
CA ASP A 258 14.55 -6.26 18.27
C ASP A 258 14.23 -4.87 17.69
N TYR A 259 14.57 -3.84 18.47
CA TYR A 259 14.36 -2.45 18.08
C TYR A 259 15.13 -2.08 16.81
N VAL A 260 16.26 -2.73 16.53
CA VAL A 260 17.03 -2.50 15.30
C VAL A 260 16.20 -2.92 14.09
N SER A 261 15.58 -4.10 14.16
CA SER A 261 14.71 -4.62 13.10
C SER A 261 13.42 -3.81 12.96
N ALA A 262 12.82 -3.39 14.08
CA ALA A 262 11.63 -2.54 14.06
C ALA A 262 11.88 -1.19 13.37
N TRP A 263 12.95 -0.48 13.74
CA TRP A 263 13.32 0.79 13.11
C TRP A 263 13.76 0.63 11.65
N SER A 264 14.48 -0.46 11.33
CA SER A 264 14.84 -0.78 9.95
C SER A 264 13.60 -0.94 9.06
N LEU A 265 12.55 -1.60 9.56
CA LEU A 265 11.29 -1.77 8.84
C LEU A 265 10.48 -0.48 8.73
N ILE A 266 10.50 0.39 9.75
CA ILE A 266 9.84 1.71 9.68
C ILE A 266 10.52 2.60 8.62
N PHE A 267 11.86 2.59 8.59
CA PHE A 267 12.62 3.31 7.57
C PHE A 267 12.38 2.73 6.18
N ALA A 268 12.43 1.40 6.04
CA ALA A 268 12.11 0.72 4.79
C ALA A 268 10.68 1.04 4.29
N PHE A 269 9.70 1.11 5.21
CA PHE A 269 8.33 1.50 4.89
C PHE A 269 8.27 2.94 4.36
N PHE A 270 8.96 3.87 5.02
CA PHE A 270 9.06 5.26 4.57
C PHE A 270 9.62 5.35 3.15
N ILE A 271 10.76 4.69 2.87
CA ILE A 271 11.40 4.73 1.55
C ILE A 271 10.52 4.10 0.48
N LEU A 272 9.86 2.98 0.80
CA LEU A 272 8.96 2.30 -0.12
C LEU A 272 7.76 3.17 -0.49
N VAL A 273 7.10 3.80 0.49
CA VAL A 273 5.94 4.68 0.25
C VAL A 273 6.38 5.97 -0.46
N PHE A 274 7.50 6.56 -0.07
CA PHE A 274 8.08 7.75 -0.72
C PHE A 274 8.26 7.53 -2.24
N ASN A 275 8.83 6.39 -2.61
CA ASN A 275 9.03 6.03 -4.02
C ASN A 275 7.72 5.74 -4.77
N PHE A 276 6.70 5.22 -4.09
CA PHE A 276 5.40 5.02 -4.71
C PHE A 276 4.73 6.37 -5.01
N VAL A 277 4.67 7.26 -4.02
CA VAL A 277 4.08 8.62 -4.12
C VAL A 277 4.76 9.44 -5.20
N PHE A 278 6.06 9.22 -5.39
CA PHE A 278 6.83 9.83 -6.44
C PHE A 278 6.25 9.59 -7.84
N LEU A 279 5.95 8.34 -8.21
CA LEU A 279 5.33 8.05 -9.51
C LEU A 279 3.91 8.57 -9.57
N GLU A 280 3.16 8.41 -8.49
CA GLU A 280 1.79 8.94 -8.40
C GLU A 280 1.75 10.45 -8.72
N THR A 281 2.75 11.21 -8.26
CA THR A 281 2.80 12.66 -8.44
C THR A 281 3.38 13.07 -9.80
N LEU A 282 4.48 12.45 -10.24
CA LEU A 282 5.21 12.90 -11.43
C LEU A 282 4.83 12.17 -12.71
N ALA A 283 4.04 11.09 -12.68
CA ALA A 283 3.80 10.33 -13.90
C ALA A 283 3.15 11.17 -15.01
N THR A 284 2.09 11.95 -14.72
CA THR A 284 1.45 12.81 -15.72
C THR A 284 2.41 13.85 -16.31
N PRO A 285 3.06 14.75 -15.52
CA PRO A 285 3.98 15.73 -16.09
C PRO A 285 5.17 15.07 -16.81
N LEU A 286 5.67 13.94 -16.30
CA LEU A 286 6.73 13.17 -16.96
C LEU A 286 6.31 12.71 -18.36
N THR A 287 5.09 12.18 -18.51
CA THR A 287 4.60 11.73 -19.83
C THR A 287 4.38 12.89 -20.79
N MET A 288 3.95 14.06 -20.30
CA MET A 288 3.84 15.27 -21.11
C MET A 288 5.22 15.74 -21.60
N ASP A 289 6.20 15.81 -20.70
CA ASP A 289 7.54 16.30 -21.02
C ASP A 289 8.32 15.33 -21.92
N MET A 290 8.14 14.00 -21.74
CA MET A 290 8.89 12.98 -22.48
C MET A 290 8.24 12.55 -23.79
N PHE A 291 6.90 12.48 -23.85
CA PHE A 291 6.16 11.97 -25.00
C PHE A 291 5.45 13.07 -25.79
N ALA A 292 5.56 14.33 -25.37
CA ALA A 292 4.86 15.48 -25.96
C ALA A 292 3.33 15.27 -26.04
N TRP A 293 2.77 14.54 -25.08
CA TRP A 293 1.32 14.36 -24.95
C TRP A 293 0.65 15.66 -24.51
N THR A 294 -0.52 15.96 -25.08
CA THR A 294 -1.39 17.03 -24.57
C THR A 294 -1.83 16.72 -23.15
N LYS A 295 -2.28 17.73 -22.39
CA LYS A 295 -2.82 17.50 -21.04
C LYS A 295 -3.96 16.47 -21.04
N ALA A 296 -4.84 16.55 -22.05
CA ALA A 296 -5.98 15.64 -22.18
C ALA A 296 -5.54 14.20 -22.47
N GLU A 297 -4.61 14.01 -23.42
CA GLU A 297 -4.07 12.68 -23.75
C GLU A 297 -3.30 12.08 -22.56
N ALA A 298 -2.46 12.87 -21.89
CA ALA A 298 -1.70 12.39 -20.75
C ALA A 298 -2.62 11.90 -19.63
N LEU A 299 -3.67 12.67 -19.31
CA LEU A 299 -4.67 12.25 -18.32
C LEU A 299 -5.42 10.97 -18.77
N TYR A 300 -5.79 10.86 -20.04
CA TYR A 300 -6.50 9.70 -20.59
C TYR A 300 -5.65 8.42 -20.53
N TYR A 301 -4.42 8.46 -21.05
CA TYR A 301 -3.54 7.29 -21.06
C TYR A 301 -3.07 6.90 -19.66
N MET A 302 -2.75 7.88 -18.82
CA MET A 302 -2.37 7.60 -17.43
C MET A 302 -3.52 6.97 -16.64
N ALA A 303 -4.77 7.34 -16.90
CA ALA A 303 -5.92 6.68 -16.28
C ALA A 303 -5.97 5.18 -16.61
N TRP A 304 -5.76 4.81 -17.88
CA TRP A 304 -5.69 3.40 -18.29
C TRP A 304 -4.49 2.66 -17.70
N VAL A 305 -3.30 3.27 -17.72
CA VAL A 305 -2.08 2.68 -17.11
C VAL A 305 -2.30 2.43 -15.62
N MET A 306 -2.88 3.39 -14.90
CA MET A 306 -3.21 3.24 -13.48
C MET A 306 -4.28 2.18 -13.23
N ALA A 307 -5.31 2.08 -14.08
CA ALA A 307 -6.33 1.05 -13.98
C ALA A 307 -5.74 -0.36 -14.17
N VAL A 308 -4.88 -0.57 -15.17
CA VAL A 308 -4.19 -1.85 -15.38
C VAL A 308 -3.23 -2.15 -14.22
N GLY A 309 -2.47 -1.15 -13.76
CA GLY A 309 -1.60 -1.27 -12.59
C GLY A 309 -2.35 -1.66 -11.33
N ALA A 310 -3.53 -1.09 -11.12
CA ALA A 310 -4.42 -1.42 -10.02
C ALA A 310 -4.90 -2.88 -10.05
N ILE A 311 -5.21 -3.41 -11.23
CA ILE A 311 -5.59 -4.83 -11.42
C ILE A 311 -4.38 -5.72 -11.09
N VAL A 312 -3.19 -5.40 -11.61
CA VAL A 312 -1.95 -6.13 -11.34
C VAL A 312 -1.61 -6.11 -9.85
N ALA A 313 -1.71 -4.95 -9.20
CA ALA A 313 -1.47 -4.80 -7.78
C ALA A 313 -2.48 -5.60 -6.94
N SER A 314 -3.76 -5.57 -7.33
CA SER A 314 -4.82 -6.34 -6.67
C SER A 314 -4.58 -7.85 -6.77
N ALA A 315 -4.22 -8.33 -7.96
CA ALA A 315 -3.82 -9.73 -8.16
C ALA A 315 -2.59 -10.09 -7.32
N THR A 316 -1.62 -9.19 -7.23
CA THR A 316 -0.41 -9.37 -6.40
C THR A 316 -0.77 -9.53 -4.92
N PHE A 317 -1.67 -8.72 -4.36
CA PHE A 317 -2.10 -8.91 -2.97
C PHE A 317 -2.74 -10.28 -2.73
N LEU A 318 -3.48 -10.83 -3.68
CA LEU A 318 -4.08 -12.15 -3.55
C LEU A 318 -3.04 -13.28 -3.58
N THR A 319 -1.92 -13.10 -4.29
CA THR A 319 -0.87 -14.13 -4.43
C THR A 319 0.17 -14.13 -3.31
N ILE A 320 0.32 -13.04 -2.54
CA ILE A 320 1.30 -12.94 -1.44
C ILE A 320 1.12 -14.05 -0.39
N GLY A 321 -0.11 -14.36 0.01
CA GLY A 321 -0.40 -15.39 1.01
C GLY A 321 0.11 -16.77 0.59
N PRO A 322 -0.30 -17.31 -0.57
CA PRO A 322 0.26 -18.54 -1.14
C PRO A 322 1.78 -18.51 -1.32
N LEU A 323 2.33 -17.39 -1.78
CA LEU A 323 3.77 -17.26 -2.02
C LEU A 323 4.58 -17.40 -0.72
N CYS A 324 4.09 -16.80 0.38
CA CYS A 324 4.75 -16.88 1.69
C CYS A 324 4.58 -18.22 2.40
N LYS A 325 3.68 -19.10 1.92
CA LYS A 325 3.66 -20.51 2.36
C LYS A 325 4.79 -21.32 1.73
N LYS A 326 5.22 -20.95 0.52
CA LYS A 326 6.29 -21.64 -0.23
C LYS A 326 7.67 -21.07 0.07
N PHE A 327 7.76 -19.77 0.30
CA PHE A 327 9.02 -19.06 0.53
C PHE A 327 8.96 -18.25 1.83
N ALA A 328 10.10 -18.16 2.53
CA ALA A 328 10.20 -17.36 3.75
C ALA A 328 9.93 -15.86 3.47
N GLU A 329 9.19 -15.21 4.35
CA GLU A 329 8.68 -13.84 4.16
C GLU A 329 9.78 -12.81 3.92
N HIS A 330 10.89 -12.90 4.64
CA HIS A 330 12.02 -11.97 4.45
C HIS A 330 12.66 -12.10 3.05
N LYS A 331 12.67 -13.31 2.45
CA LYS A 331 13.18 -13.53 1.09
C LYS A 331 12.24 -12.95 0.05
N VAL A 332 10.94 -13.14 0.23
CA VAL A 332 9.91 -12.56 -0.65
C VAL A 332 9.91 -11.04 -0.54
N LEU A 333 10.15 -10.47 0.64
CA LEU A 333 10.29 -9.02 0.82
C LEU A 333 11.47 -8.46 0.03
N LEU A 334 12.65 -9.10 0.14
CA LEU A 334 13.87 -8.64 -0.55
C LEU A 334 13.77 -8.79 -2.07
N TRP A 335 13.45 -9.99 -2.56
CA TRP A 335 13.50 -10.32 -3.99
C TRP A 335 12.20 -10.01 -4.73
N GLY A 336 11.05 -10.11 -4.07
CA GLY A 336 9.75 -9.78 -4.67
C GLY A 336 9.37 -8.32 -4.47
N GLY A 337 9.67 -7.72 -3.31
CA GLY A 337 9.34 -6.33 -3.01
C GLY A 337 10.40 -5.35 -3.48
N PHE A 338 11.53 -5.31 -2.77
CA PHE A 338 12.57 -4.31 -2.97
C PHE A 338 13.31 -4.45 -4.29
N PHE A 339 13.70 -5.66 -4.69
CA PHE A 339 14.43 -5.88 -5.94
C PHE A 339 13.61 -5.43 -7.17
N LEU A 340 12.32 -5.79 -7.24
CA LEU A 340 11.45 -5.31 -8.32
C LEU A 340 11.30 -3.78 -8.29
N MET A 341 11.19 -3.17 -7.10
CA MET A 341 11.18 -1.71 -6.99
C MET A 341 12.49 -1.08 -7.48
N VAL A 342 13.67 -1.64 -7.16
CA VAL A 342 14.97 -1.16 -7.66
C VAL A 342 15.04 -1.26 -9.18
N LEU A 343 14.66 -2.42 -9.75
CA LEU A 343 14.61 -2.60 -11.20
C LEU A 343 13.67 -1.60 -11.86
N GLY A 344 12.48 -1.39 -11.29
CA GLY A 344 11.55 -0.38 -11.79
C GLY A 344 12.18 1.01 -11.87
N ARG A 345 12.94 1.43 -10.84
CA ARG A 345 13.64 2.72 -10.85
C ARG A 345 14.80 2.79 -11.82
N ALA A 346 15.60 1.73 -11.90
CA ALA A 346 16.70 1.63 -12.85
C ALA A 346 16.20 1.71 -14.29
N VAL A 347 15.07 1.06 -14.59
CA VAL A 347 14.42 1.11 -15.90
C VAL A 347 13.94 2.52 -16.23
N TYR A 348 13.55 3.36 -15.28
CA TYR A 348 13.14 4.75 -15.59
C TYR A 348 14.29 5.70 -15.94
N VAL A 349 15.56 5.29 -15.74
CA VAL A 349 16.70 6.12 -16.12
C VAL A 349 16.75 6.23 -17.65
N PRO A 350 16.65 7.43 -18.25
CA PRO A 350 16.51 7.57 -19.71
C PRO A 350 17.71 6.99 -20.47
N MET A 351 17.43 6.05 -21.37
CA MET A 351 18.44 5.33 -22.15
C MET A 351 18.31 5.53 -23.67
N SER A 352 17.28 6.25 -24.16
CA SER A 352 17.07 6.44 -25.60
C SER A 352 18.21 7.20 -26.26
N ASP A 353 18.45 6.99 -27.55
CA ASP A 353 19.49 7.72 -28.28
C ASP A 353 19.02 9.10 -28.78
N SER A 354 17.71 9.33 -28.83
CA SER A 354 17.11 10.63 -29.16
C SER A 354 16.76 11.43 -27.89
N PRO A 355 17.00 12.76 -27.85
CA PRO A 355 16.54 13.61 -26.75
C PRO A 355 14.99 13.70 -26.71
N PRO A 356 14.38 14.10 -25.58
CA PRO A 356 12.95 14.37 -25.52
C PRO A 356 12.58 15.54 -26.44
N MET A 357 11.34 15.53 -26.94
CA MET A 357 10.85 16.62 -27.80
C MET A 357 10.78 17.92 -27.00
N LEU A 358 11.36 19.00 -27.52
CA LEU A 358 11.38 20.31 -26.87
C LEU A 358 10.11 21.10 -27.18
N ALA A 359 9.53 21.72 -26.16
CA ALA A 359 8.44 22.67 -26.27
C ALA A 359 8.97 24.03 -26.77
N ILE A 360 8.91 24.26 -28.08
CA ILE A 360 9.32 25.52 -28.72
C ILE A 360 8.10 26.46 -28.83
N PRO A 361 8.10 27.65 -28.18
CA PRO A 361 7.04 28.62 -28.38
C PRO A 361 7.10 29.15 -29.81
N LEU A 362 5.98 29.07 -30.55
CA LEU A 362 5.88 29.70 -31.87
C LEU A 362 6.01 31.22 -31.73
N ASN A 363 7.15 31.78 -32.17
CA ASN A 363 7.25 33.19 -32.48
C ASN A 363 6.63 33.44 -33.86
N SER A 364 5.79 34.47 -33.98
CA SER A 364 5.12 34.89 -35.21
C SER A 364 6.07 35.21 -36.38
N THR A 365 7.38 35.33 -36.15
CA THR A 365 8.41 35.52 -37.18
C THR A 365 9.01 34.21 -37.74
N ALA A 366 8.75 33.06 -37.11
CA ALA A 366 9.21 31.75 -37.59
C ALA A 366 8.31 31.16 -38.70
N LEU A 367 7.24 31.87 -39.08
CA LEU A 367 6.24 31.44 -40.06
C LEU A 367 6.80 31.25 -41.49
N HIS A 368 8.00 31.77 -41.79
CA HIS A 368 8.56 31.71 -43.15
C HIS A 368 9.45 30.49 -43.43
N HIS A 369 9.87 29.73 -42.41
CA HIS A 369 10.87 28.65 -42.60
C HIS A 369 10.64 27.37 -41.78
N ALA A 370 9.54 27.26 -41.04
CA ALA A 370 9.26 26.04 -40.27
C ALA A 370 8.43 25.05 -41.10
N GLU A 371 9.06 24.01 -41.62
CA GLU A 371 8.34 22.84 -42.13
C GLU A 371 7.51 22.20 -40.99
N PRO A 372 6.23 21.87 -41.21
CA PRO A 372 5.38 21.29 -40.18
C PRO A 372 5.78 19.82 -39.95
N TYR A 373 6.37 19.53 -38.79
CA TYR A 373 6.62 18.17 -38.37
C TYR A 373 5.32 17.52 -37.86
N VAL A 374 4.68 16.73 -38.73
CA VAL A 374 3.62 15.79 -38.36
C VAL A 374 4.27 14.53 -37.80
N TYR A 375 4.10 14.24 -36.51
CA TYR A 375 4.49 12.94 -35.94
C TYR A 375 3.32 12.24 -35.27
N ALA A 376 3.11 11.00 -35.73
CA ALA A 376 2.23 10.00 -35.15
C ALA A 376 2.97 9.29 -34.00
N SER A 377 2.32 9.15 -32.84
CA SER A 377 2.82 8.27 -31.79
C SER A 377 2.32 6.84 -32.06
N ASN A 378 3.23 5.86 -32.10
CA ASN A 378 2.90 4.43 -32.20
C ASN A 378 2.30 3.91 -30.87
N PHE A 379 1.15 4.43 -30.48
CA PHE A 379 0.23 3.79 -29.53
C PHE A 379 -1.22 3.79 -30.02
N THR A 380 -1.57 4.63 -30.98
CA THR A 380 -2.67 4.52 -31.97
C THR A 380 -2.65 5.81 -32.79
N GLU A 381 -2.90 5.71 -34.09
CA GLU A 381 -3.21 6.86 -34.95
C GLU A 381 -4.51 7.52 -34.46
N VAL A 382 -4.41 8.39 -33.46
CA VAL A 382 -5.53 9.22 -33.01
C VAL A 382 -5.40 10.57 -33.69
N TYR A 383 -6.23 10.79 -34.71
CA TYR A 383 -6.46 12.10 -35.31
C TYR A 383 -7.09 13.00 -34.23
N SER A 384 -6.32 13.98 -33.75
CA SER A 384 -6.92 15.12 -33.06
C SER A 384 -7.57 16.03 -34.11
N ASN A 385 -8.85 16.35 -33.95
CA ASN A 385 -9.58 17.35 -34.77
C ASN A 385 -9.12 18.80 -34.49
N LEU A 386 -7.89 18.99 -34.02
CA LEU A 386 -7.26 20.30 -33.93
C LEU A 386 -6.56 20.53 -35.27
N THR A 387 -7.08 21.45 -36.07
CA THR A 387 -6.46 21.93 -37.31
C THR A 387 -5.04 22.38 -37.03
N ARG A 388 -4.08 21.52 -37.37
CA ARG A 388 -2.68 21.90 -37.54
C ARG A 388 -2.64 22.80 -38.77
N VAL A 389 -2.19 24.05 -38.60
CA VAL A 389 -2.25 25.07 -39.65
C VAL A 389 -1.38 24.65 -40.82
N GLU A 390 -2.02 24.37 -41.95
CA GLU A 390 -1.42 24.18 -43.26
C GLU A 390 -1.58 25.51 -44.01
N TYR A 391 -0.48 26.08 -44.51
CA TYR A 391 -0.53 27.27 -45.37
C TYR A 391 -0.19 26.85 -46.79
N ASP A 392 -1.16 26.97 -47.68
CA ASP A 392 -0.99 26.89 -49.13
C ASP A 392 -0.60 28.29 -49.63
N GLU A 393 0.55 28.41 -50.30
CA GLU A 393 0.97 29.64 -50.97
C GLU A 393 0.06 29.86 -52.18
N MET A 394 -1.00 30.66 -52.00
CA MET A 394 -1.64 31.55 -52.98
C MET A 394 -3.14 31.67 -52.72
N SER A 395 -3.55 32.46 -51.72
CA SER A 395 -4.88 33.08 -51.68
C SER A 395 -4.95 34.21 -50.65
N THR A 396 -5.30 35.41 -51.11
CA THR A 396 -5.60 36.59 -50.29
C THR A 396 -6.97 36.46 -49.65
N VAL A 397 -7.06 36.27 -48.32
CA VAL A 397 -8.30 36.36 -47.53
C VAL A 397 -8.00 37.05 -46.18
N PRO A 398 -8.85 37.96 -45.67
CA PRO A 398 -8.52 38.86 -44.58
C PRO A 398 -8.45 38.18 -43.21
N VAL A 399 -7.65 38.81 -42.34
CA VAL A 399 -7.46 38.50 -40.92
C VAL A 399 -8.82 38.48 -40.19
N MET A 400 -9.34 37.30 -39.88
CA MET A 400 -10.30 37.11 -38.79
C MET A 400 -10.37 35.65 -38.36
N GLU A 401 -9.79 35.32 -37.19
CA GLU A 401 -10.44 34.71 -36.04
C GLU A 401 -9.38 34.32 -34.99
N THR A 402 -9.76 34.47 -33.74
CA THR A 402 -8.96 34.35 -32.52
C THR A 402 -8.13 33.06 -32.46
N VAL A 403 -6.79 33.19 -32.39
CA VAL A 403 -5.89 32.11 -31.98
C VAL A 403 -6.12 31.85 -30.48
N GLN A 404 -7.10 31.00 -30.18
CA GLN A 404 -7.31 30.47 -28.84
C GLN A 404 -6.35 29.28 -28.62
N ASP A 405 -5.42 29.47 -27.69
CA ASP A 405 -4.58 28.48 -27.02
C ASP A 405 -3.85 27.45 -27.91
N VAL A 406 -2.74 27.88 -28.53
CA VAL A 406 -1.72 26.92 -29.03
C VAL A 406 -1.03 26.30 -27.82
N GLU A 407 -1.41 25.09 -27.46
CA GLU A 407 -0.78 24.34 -26.37
C GLU A 407 0.62 23.88 -26.81
N VAL A 408 1.67 24.45 -26.19
CA VAL A 408 3.06 24.07 -26.47
C VAL A 408 3.34 22.71 -25.84
N LEU A 409 3.70 21.72 -26.67
CA LEU A 409 3.89 20.32 -26.27
C LEU A 409 5.37 19.95 -26.11
N GLY A 410 5.67 19.08 -25.15
CA GLY A 410 7.01 18.58 -24.88
C GLY A 410 7.73 19.29 -23.72
N CYS A 411 9.02 18.96 -23.57
CA CYS A 411 9.85 19.40 -22.45
C CYS A 411 10.14 20.91 -22.54
N PRO A 412 9.80 21.71 -21.52
CA PRO A 412 9.91 23.17 -21.60
C PRO A 412 11.37 23.62 -21.64
N ILE A 413 11.69 24.59 -22.52
CA ILE A 413 13.06 25.13 -22.66
C ILE A 413 13.55 25.80 -21.35
N THR A 414 12.64 26.21 -20.47
CA THR A 414 12.96 26.73 -19.13
C THR A 414 13.66 25.72 -18.24
N GLN A 415 13.54 24.42 -18.54
CA GLN A 415 14.26 23.34 -17.88
C GLN A 415 15.52 23.00 -18.68
N GLU A 416 16.69 23.37 -18.16
CA GLU A 416 17.97 23.20 -18.88
C GLU A 416 18.29 21.73 -19.19
N TRP A 417 17.88 20.80 -18.31
CA TRP A 417 18.11 19.38 -18.48
C TRP A 417 17.37 18.78 -19.68
N CYS A 418 16.30 19.42 -20.18
CA CYS A 418 15.59 18.98 -21.39
C CYS A 418 16.50 18.94 -22.63
N LYS A 419 17.54 19.79 -22.68
CA LYS A 419 18.45 19.89 -23.84
C LYS A 419 19.52 18.80 -23.86
N THR A 420 19.85 18.25 -22.70
CA THR A 420 21.01 17.36 -22.50
C THR A 420 20.61 15.94 -22.15
N THR A 421 19.40 15.74 -21.60
CA THR A 421 18.92 14.44 -21.15
C THR A 421 18.42 13.63 -22.34
N LYS A 422 18.73 12.33 -22.35
CA LYS A 422 18.17 11.39 -23.33
C LYS A 422 16.66 11.23 -23.14
N GLY A 423 15.94 10.90 -24.21
CA GLY A 423 14.51 10.59 -24.13
C GLY A 423 14.24 9.28 -23.39
N MET A 424 13.00 9.13 -22.93
CA MET A 424 12.48 7.87 -22.40
C MET A 424 11.52 7.27 -23.43
N THR A 425 11.50 5.95 -23.58
CA THR A 425 10.53 5.28 -24.46
C THR A 425 9.26 4.90 -23.70
N ILE A 426 8.12 4.78 -24.41
CA ILE A 426 6.85 4.36 -23.79
C ILE A 426 6.97 2.95 -23.20
N SER A 427 7.65 2.03 -23.89
CA SER A 427 7.88 0.66 -23.39
C SER A 427 8.68 0.65 -22.10
N GLN A 428 9.73 1.47 -22.01
CA GLN A 428 10.52 1.65 -20.79
C GLN A 428 9.67 2.16 -19.63
N PHE A 429 8.83 3.16 -19.87
CA PHE A 429 7.89 3.66 -18.86
C PHE A 429 6.93 2.57 -18.37
N LEU A 430 6.31 1.82 -19.29
CA LEU A 430 5.37 0.74 -18.94
C LEU A 430 6.03 -0.41 -18.18
N ILE A 431 7.26 -0.80 -18.54
CA ILE A 431 8.01 -1.85 -17.82
C ILE A 431 8.35 -1.38 -16.40
N GLY A 432 8.85 -0.15 -16.25
CA GLY A 432 9.13 0.43 -14.94
C GLY A 432 7.88 0.52 -14.06
N TYR A 433 6.74 0.85 -14.67
CA TYR A 433 5.44 0.90 -14.00
C TYR A 433 4.97 -0.49 -13.57
N ALA A 434 5.09 -1.50 -14.44
CA ALA A 434 4.73 -2.88 -14.13
C ALA A 434 5.54 -3.45 -12.96
N PHE A 435 6.86 -3.21 -12.93
CA PHE A 435 7.70 -3.60 -11.79
C PHE A 435 7.27 -2.92 -10.49
N THR A 436 6.89 -1.64 -10.54
CA THR A 436 6.38 -0.93 -9.37
C THR A 436 5.02 -1.50 -8.91
N ALA A 437 4.11 -1.79 -9.85
CA ALA A 437 2.78 -2.33 -9.58
C ALA A 437 2.82 -3.71 -8.90
N ILE A 438 3.89 -4.48 -9.10
CA ILE A 438 4.11 -5.78 -8.43
C ILE A 438 4.94 -5.61 -7.15
N GLY A 439 6.05 -4.88 -7.20
CA GLY A 439 6.99 -4.73 -6.09
C GLY A 439 6.41 -3.99 -4.88
N TYR A 440 5.63 -2.93 -5.12
CA TYR A 440 5.05 -2.14 -4.03
C TYR A 440 4.05 -2.94 -3.14
N PRO A 441 3.05 -3.64 -3.70
CA PRO A 441 2.14 -4.51 -2.93
C PRO A 441 2.86 -5.55 -2.07
N ILE A 442 3.89 -6.20 -2.62
CA ILE A 442 4.69 -7.20 -1.90
C ILE A 442 5.44 -6.52 -0.75
N GLY A 443 6.15 -5.43 -1.04
CA GLY A 443 6.93 -4.69 -0.05
C GLY A 443 6.08 -4.19 1.11
N VAL A 444 4.98 -3.48 0.82
CA VAL A 444 4.15 -2.84 1.85
C VAL A 444 3.50 -3.87 2.78
N THR A 445 3.04 -4.99 2.22
CA THR A 445 2.40 -6.08 2.96
C THR A 445 3.40 -6.82 3.83
N LEU A 446 4.56 -7.17 3.30
CA LEU A 446 5.55 -7.95 4.04
C LEU A 446 6.28 -7.12 5.08
N ILE A 447 6.56 -5.83 4.82
CA ILE A 447 7.07 -4.93 5.85
C ILE A 447 6.10 -4.88 7.03
N THR A 448 4.81 -4.64 6.76
CA THR A 448 3.78 -4.55 7.82
C THR A 448 3.63 -5.89 8.56
N THR A 449 3.66 -7.01 7.82
CA THR A 449 3.54 -8.36 8.38
C THR A 449 4.73 -8.70 9.27
N ILE A 450 5.95 -8.61 8.75
CA ILE A 450 7.17 -8.95 9.50
C ILE A 450 7.30 -8.03 10.72
N PHE A 451 7.02 -6.72 10.56
CA PHE A 451 7.01 -5.77 11.67
C PHE A 451 6.04 -6.19 12.78
N SER A 452 4.81 -6.57 12.41
CA SER A 452 3.82 -7.06 13.37
C SER A 452 4.22 -8.38 14.05
N LYS A 453 4.98 -9.24 13.38
CA LYS A 453 5.51 -10.49 13.95
C LYS A 453 6.66 -10.23 14.93
N ILE A 454 7.59 -9.35 14.58
CA ILE A 454 8.73 -8.97 15.44
C ILE A 454 8.27 -8.31 16.74
N LEU A 455 7.21 -7.50 16.68
CA LEU A 455 6.64 -6.89 17.89
C LEU A 455 5.96 -7.90 18.84
N GLY A 456 5.61 -9.08 18.36
CA GLY A 456 4.99 -10.14 19.15
C GLY A 456 3.60 -9.78 19.71
N PRO A 457 3.12 -10.43 20.79
CA PRO A 457 1.76 -10.22 21.31
C PRO A 457 1.54 -8.88 22.06
N ARG A 458 2.52 -7.97 22.01
CA ARG A 458 2.53 -6.70 22.73
C ARG A 458 1.42 -5.76 22.23
N PRO A 459 0.98 -4.78 23.03
CA PRO A 459 0.15 -3.69 22.52
C PRO A 459 0.87 -2.93 21.39
N GLN A 460 0.53 -3.21 20.13
CA GLN A 460 1.25 -2.71 18.95
C GLN A 460 0.73 -1.35 18.45
N GLY A 461 -0.30 -0.77 19.08
CA GLY A 461 -0.99 0.42 18.60
C GLY A 461 -0.07 1.61 18.31
N THR A 462 0.77 1.98 19.29
CA THR A 462 1.74 3.08 19.13
C THR A 462 2.76 2.81 18.03
N TRP A 463 3.30 1.60 17.94
CA TRP A 463 4.30 1.22 16.94
C TRP A 463 3.72 1.18 15.52
N MET A 464 2.51 0.65 15.36
CA MET A 464 1.75 0.73 14.11
C MET A 464 1.40 2.19 13.77
N GLY A 465 1.19 3.03 14.78
CA GLY A 465 1.01 4.47 14.65
C GLY A 465 2.24 5.17 14.11
N ILE A 466 3.43 4.85 14.62
CA ILE A 466 4.72 5.39 14.14
C ILE A 466 4.98 4.96 12.70
N MET A 467 4.80 3.68 12.36
CA MET A 467 4.93 3.18 10.98
C MET A 467 3.94 3.87 10.03
N THR A 468 2.68 4.04 10.45
CA THR A 468 1.68 4.74 9.63
C THR A 468 2.05 6.21 9.46
N GLY A 469 2.52 6.85 10.53
CA GLY A 469 2.99 8.23 10.51
C GLY A 469 4.18 8.45 9.57
N SER A 470 5.14 7.52 9.51
CA SER A 470 6.26 7.63 8.57
C SER A 470 5.79 7.54 7.11
N GLY A 471 4.82 6.66 6.81
CA GLY A 471 4.18 6.65 5.49
C GLY A 471 3.51 7.97 5.14
N CYS A 472 2.78 8.58 6.08
CA CYS A 472 2.15 9.89 5.86
C CYS A 472 3.16 11.02 5.69
N LEU A 473 4.26 10.99 6.46
CA LEU A 473 5.38 11.92 6.29
C LEU A 473 5.96 11.84 4.86
N SER A 474 6.14 10.62 4.34
CA SER A 474 6.62 10.44 2.97
C SER A 474 5.66 11.01 1.91
N ARG A 475 4.35 10.92 2.15
CA ARG A 475 3.31 11.50 1.28
C ARG A 475 3.31 13.03 1.30
N ALA A 476 3.56 13.63 2.47
CA ALA A 476 3.61 15.08 2.59
C ALA A 476 4.91 15.67 1.99
N LEU A 477 6.06 15.03 2.22
CA LEU A 477 7.37 15.52 1.76
C LEU A 477 7.71 15.14 0.32
N GLY A 478 7.21 13.99 -0.16
CA GLY A 478 7.52 13.43 -1.47
C GLY A 478 7.33 14.42 -2.62
N PRO A 479 6.12 14.96 -2.83
CA PRO A 479 5.85 15.89 -3.93
C PRO A 479 6.76 17.12 -3.93
N VAL A 480 7.02 17.72 -2.76
CA VAL A 480 7.81 18.95 -2.64
C VAL A 480 9.27 18.70 -2.98
N PHE A 481 9.87 17.67 -2.37
CA PHE A 481 11.28 17.35 -2.58
C PHE A 481 11.52 16.88 -4.02
N LEU A 482 10.65 16.02 -4.52
CA LEU A 482 10.85 15.36 -5.82
C LEU A 482 10.50 16.26 -7.00
N SER A 483 9.49 17.11 -6.87
CA SER A 483 9.21 18.13 -7.90
C SER A 483 10.37 19.12 -8.00
N THR A 484 10.99 19.49 -6.88
CA THR A 484 12.18 20.37 -6.90
C THR A 484 13.38 19.72 -7.58
N ILE A 485 13.66 18.45 -7.29
CA ILE A 485 14.75 17.71 -7.95
C ILE A 485 14.45 17.53 -9.44
N TYR A 486 13.22 17.15 -9.78
CA TYR A 486 12.77 16.97 -11.16
C TYR A 486 12.95 18.25 -11.98
N THR A 487 12.43 19.37 -11.49
CA THR A 487 12.47 20.65 -12.22
C THR A 487 13.89 21.22 -12.35
N LYS A 488 14.74 21.07 -11.33
CA LYS A 488 16.09 21.67 -11.32
C LYS A 488 17.20 20.78 -11.87
N LEU A 489 17.20 19.49 -11.51
CA LEU A 489 18.30 18.56 -11.78
C LEU A 489 17.96 17.54 -12.88
N GLY A 490 16.68 17.39 -13.23
CA GLY A 490 16.22 16.49 -14.29
C GLY A 490 16.25 15.01 -13.93
N LEU A 491 15.92 14.19 -14.93
CA LEU A 491 15.56 12.78 -14.75
C LEU A 491 16.66 11.87 -14.22
N TYR A 492 17.92 12.09 -14.63
CA TYR A 492 19.03 11.26 -14.15
C TYR A 492 19.18 11.35 -12.63
N TRP A 493 19.09 12.57 -12.08
CA TRP A 493 19.14 12.77 -10.64
C TRP A 493 17.87 12.29 -9.95
N THR A 494 16.69 12.52 -10.54
CA THR A 494 15.43 12.08 -9.93
C THR A 494 15.32 10.55 -9.84
N PHE A 495 15.48 9.84 -10.95
CA PHE A 495 15.37 8.38 -10.99
C PHE A 495 16.63 7.69 -10.46
N GLY A 496 17.82 8.27 -10.67
CA GLY A 496 19.07 7.76 -10.11
C GLY A 496 19.10 7.82 -8.58
N SER A 497 18.75 8.96 -7.97
CA SER A 497 18.73 9.08 -6.50
C SER A 497 17.69 8.16 -5.87
N THR A 498 16.50 8.03 -6.48
CA THR A 498 15.46 7.12 -5.97
C THR A 498 15.83 5.65 -6.14
N ALA A 499 16.50 5.26 -7.24
CA ALA A 499 17.05 3.92 -7.43
C ALA A 499 18.12 3.59 -6.39
N VAL A 500 19.08 4.50 -6.17
CA VAL A 500 20.16 4.33 -5.18
C VAL A 500 19.57 4.22 -3.77
N MET A 501 18.61 5.07 -3.42
CA MET A 501 17.93 5.04 -2.13
C MET A 501 17.20 3.70 -1.89
N MET A 502 16.54 3.15 -2.92
CA MET A 502 15.89 1.85 -2.84
C MET A 502 16.91 0.69 -2.73
N ALA A 503 18.00 0.75 -3.50
CA ALA A 503 19.06 -0.26 -3.49
C ALA A 503 19.83 -0.27 -2.15
N ALA A 504 20.13 0.90 -1.59
CA ALA A 504 20.74 1.02 -0.27
C ALA A 504 19.84 0.43 0.83
N THR A 505 18.53 0.68 0.74
CA THR A 505 17.55 0.09 1.67
C THR A 505 17.46 -1.42 1.51
N MET A 506 17.49 -1.93 0.28
CA MET A 506 17.53 -3.37 0.00
C MET A 506 18.80 -4.02 0.59
N LEU A 507 19.96 -3.40 0.40
CA LEU A 507 21.22 -3.87 0.96
C LEU A 507 21.17 -3.88 2.49
N TRP A 508 20.65 -2.82 3.11
CA TRP A 508 20.47 -2.75 4.56
C TRP A 508 19.58 -3.89 5.07
N LEU A 509 18.41 -4.11 4.45
CA LEU A 509 17.51 -5.21 4.80
C LEU A 509 18.15 -6.59 4.60
N TRP A 510 19.02 -6.73 3.60
CA TRP A 510 19.78 -7.95 3.36
C TRP A 510 20.85 -8.21 4.43
N LEU A 511 21.47 -7.16 4.97
CA LEU A 511 22.42 -7.25 6.09
C LEU A 511 21.71 -7.60 7.41
N VAL A 512 20.51 -7.06 7.66
CA VAL A 512 19.72 -7.37 8.87
C VAL A 512 18.78 -8.57 8.69
N ARG A 513 18.91 -9.34 7.59
CA ARG A 513 17.94 -10.39 7.21
C ARG A 513 17.74 -11.46 8.28
N ASP A 514 18.80 -11.84 8.99
CA ASP A 514 18.74 -12.90 10.00
C ASP A 514 17.94 -12.45 11.23
N ARG A 515 17.88 -11.12 11.47
CA ARG A 515 17.08 -10.49 12.53
C ARG A 515 15.61 -10.26 12.11
N LEU A 516 15.32 -10.29 10.82
CA LEU A 516 13.96 -10.16 10.27
C LEU A 516 13.17 -11.47 10.37
N ILE A 517 13.82 -12.58 10.73
CA ILE A 517 13.15 -13.85 10.98
C ILE A 517 12.36 -13.72 12.28
N PRO A 518 11.03 -13.90 12.27
CA PRO A 518 10.24 -13.88 13.49
C PRO A 518 10.75 -14.94 14.47
N PRO A 519 10.80 -14.65 15.79
CA PRO A 519 11.19 -15.65 16.76
C PRO A 519 10.20 -16.83 16.73
N GLU A 520 10.71 -18.04 16.49
CA GLU A 520 9.94 -19.27 16.69
C GLU A 520 9.76 -19.50 18.18
N TYR A 521 8.54 -19.80 18.59
CA TYR A 521 8.26 -20.13 19.98
C TYR A 521 8.60 -21.61 20.18
N GLU A 522 9.61 -21.90 21.01
CA GLU A 522 9.92 -23.28 21.40
C GLU A 522 8.71 -23.90 22.07
N ASN A 523 8.14 -24.92 21.43
CA ASN A 523 7.00 -25.65 21.94
C ASN A 523 7.47 -26.50 23.14
N PRO A 524 7.02 -26.27 24.39
CA PRO A 524 7.48 -27.04 25.55
C PRO A 524 7.19 -28.54 25.42
N ASN A 525 6.21 -28.91 24.59
CA ASN A 525 5.88 -30.31 24.29
C ASN A 525 6.79 -30.95 23.23
N SER A 526 7.61 -30.21 22.51
CA SER A 526 8.55 -30.80 21.54
C SER A 526 9.61 -31.66 22.24
N GLY A 527 10.02 -31.27 23.46
CA GLY A 527 10.87 -32.10 24.31
C GLY A 527 10.16 -33.35 24.85
N GLN A 528 8.85 -33.25 25.12
CA GLN A 528 8.05 -34.39 25.58
C GLN A 528 7.69 -35.37 24.45
N GLU A 529 7.45 -34.90 23.23
CA GLU A 529 7.27 -35.75 22.05
C GLU A 529 8.58 -36.43 21.64
N LEU A 530 9.73 -35.73 21.70
CA LEU A 530 11.03 -36.37 21.53
C LEU A 530 11.27 -37.41 22.64
N GLN A 531 10.91 -37.14 23.89
CA GLN A 531 11.05 -38.10 24.99
C GLN A 531 10.07 -39.27 24.91
N THR A 532 8.82 -39.09 24.46
CA THR A 532 7.90 -40.23 24.24
C THR A 532 8.28 -41.06 23.01
N VAL A 533 8.85 -40.45 21.97
CA VAL A 533 9.41 -41.19 20.83
C VAL A 533 10.69 -41.94 21.21
N THR A 534 11.54 -41.35 22.07
CA THR A 534 12.75 -42.02 22.57
C THR A 534 12.44 -43.10 23.62
N SER A 535 11.38 -42.91 24.42
CA SER A 535 10.91 -43.88 25.43
C SER A 535 10.06 -45.00 24.84
N LYS A 536 9.61 -44.91 23.58
CA LYS A 536 8.91 -45.98 22.85
C LYS A 536 9.85 -46.83 21.98
N LYS A 537 11.16 -46.85 22.28
CA LYS A 537 12.06 -47.87 21.72
C LYS A 537 11.82 -49.18 22.45
N ASP A 538 11.22 -50.12 21.71
CA ASP A 538 11.01 -51.55 21.95
C ASP A 538 11.22 -52.10 23.38
N PRO A 539 10.17 -52.62 24.05
CA PRO A 539 10.32 -53.38 25.30
C PRO A 539 11.07 -54.73 25.15
N ASN A 540 11.58 -55.06 23.95
CA ASN A 540 12.38 -56.26 23.67
C ASN A 540 13.80 -55.95 23.14
N ALA A 541 14.27 -54.70 23.17
CA ALA A 541 15.63 -54.38 22.74
C ALA A 541 16.62 -54.67 23.88
N VAL A 542 17.39 -55.76 23.72
CA VAL A 542 18.48 -56.15 24.61
C VAL A 542 19.56 -55.05 24.62
N ASP A 543 19.99 -54.66 25.83
CA ASP A 543 21.05 -53.68 26.07
C ASP A 543 22.39 -54.20 25.47
N PRO A 544 23.04 -53.45 24.56
CA PRO A 544 24.33 -53.85 23.97
C PRO A 544 25.44 -54.08 25.01
N SER A 545 25.29 -53.56 26.24
CA SER A 545 26.27 -53.71 27.32
C SER A 545 26.14 -55.01 28.13
N GLU A 546 25.06 -55.80 27.93
CA GLU A 546 24.91 -57.13 28.54
C GLU A 546 25.43 -58.28 27.65
N LEU A 547 25.41 -58.09 26.32
CA LEU A 547 25.93 -59.06 25.34
C LEU A 547 27.46 -59.22 25.40
N GLU A 548 28.17 -58.21 25.86
CA GLU A 548 29.64 -58.22 25.95
C GLU A 548 30.16 -58.91 27.23
N LYS A 549 29.29 -59.10 28.24
CA LYS A 549 29.64 -59.78 29.50
C LYS A 549 29.49 -61.31 29.44
N LEU A 550 28.84 -61.84 28.40
CA LEU A 550 28.56 -63.28 28.23
C LEU A 550 29.58 -64.02 27.34
N ASN A 551 30.45 -63.31 26.61
CA ASN A 551 31.46 -63.93 25.72
C ASN A 551 32.86 -64.10 26.37
N GLY A 552 33.01 -63.80 27.65
CA GLY A 552 34.31 -63.80 28.34
C GLY A 552 34.68 -65.08 29.08
N SER A 553 33.92 -66.18 28.99
CA SER A 553 34.21 -67.38 29.78
C SER A 553 33.84 -68.66 29.05
N ILE A 554 34.84 -69.36 28.49
CA ILE A 554 35.15 -70.80 28.65
C ILE A 554 35.97 -71.31 27.44
N PRO A 555 37.07 -72.07 27.65
CA PRO A 555 38.05 -72.45 26.62
C PRO A 555 37.90 -73.91 26.14
N GLN A 556 38.17 -74.21 24.86
CA GLN A 556 38.44 -75.58 24.34
C GLN A 556 39.36 -75.48 23.10
N MET A 557 40.63 -75.91 23.14
CA MET A 557 41.17 -77.27 22.99
C MET A 557 40.71 -78.04 21.73
N MET A 558 41.68 -78.20 20.82
CA MET A 558 41.99 -79.36 19.93
C MET A 558 40.94 -79.93 18.98
N GLU A 559 41.24 -79.84 17.66
CA GLU A 559 41.38 -80.93 16.66
C GLU A 559 40.89 -80.55 15.24
N GLN A 560 41.82 -80.67 14.28
CA GLN A 560 41.64 -80.88 12.83
C GLN A 560 41.74 -82.41 12.55
N PRO A 561 41.57 -82.95 11.32
CA PRO A 561 40.96 -82.47 10.06
C PRO A 561 40.07 -83.55 9.35
N GLU A 562 39.42 -83.24 8.21
CA GLU A 562 39.31 -84.20 7.08
C GLU A 562 38.91 -83.52 5.76
N GLN A 563 39.32 -84.15 4.65
CA GLN A 563 39.44 -83.63 3.29
C GLN A 563 38.35 -84.15 2.30
N LEU A 564 38.49 -83.72 1.03
CA LEU A 564 38.03 -84.32 -0.25
C LEU A 564 36.56 -84.05 -0.63
N GLU A 565 36.15 -83.80 -1.89
CA GLU A 565 36.79 -83.58 -3.20
C GLU A 565 35.67 -83.12 -4.19
N LYS A 566 35.97 -82.21 -5.14
CA LYS A 566 35.56 -82.03 -6.57
C LYS A 566 34.30 -82.71 -7.19
N PRO A 567 33.95 -82.47 -8.49
CA PRO A 567 34.24 -81.39 -9.47
C PRO A 567 32.92 -80.84 -10.08
N SER A 568 32.81 -79.94 -11.06
CA SER A 568 33.68 -79.37 -12.11
C SER A 568 33.18 -77.97 -12.48
#